data_AF-A0A7S1R1I5-F1
#
_entry.id   AF-A0A7S1R1I5-F1
#
_cell.length_a   1.000
_cell.length_b   1.000
_cell.length_c   1.000
_cell.angle_alpha   90.00
_cell.angle_beta   90.00
_cell.angle_gamma   90.00
#
_symmetry.space_group_name_H-M   'P 1'
#
loop_
_entity.id
_entity.type
_entity.pdbx_description
1 polymer ?
#
loop_
_entity_poly.entity_id
_entity_poly.type
_entity_poly.pdbx_seq_one_letter_code
_entity_poly.pdbx_strand_id
1 'polypeptide(L)'
;MRALSTVSIAVALLIAAVVSVEAAKPVYKFELLDKSEPKPPRRSEAKKALDADGNAFIGSYYDYLVLAVQKCSDWSDWSMHGLWPTDWDDKSKPSYCSNVAFNKTEIDDLWPNITKYWETCSWSHTSEEDFLSHEWQKHGTCFGTSEHTYFQTALDIFLGGEWRHECDKDKWSKSCQVKVYLPNSTTTA
;
A
#
# COMPACT_ATOMS: atom_id res chain seq x y z
N MET A 1 -66.66 -5.19 -42.63
CA MET A 1 -65.53 -6.00 -43.14
C MET A 1 -64.29 -5.65 -42.33
N ARG A 2 -63.64 -6.70 -41.81
CA ARG A 2 -62.22 -6.83 -41.45
C ARG A 2 -61.62 -5.95 -40.33
N ALA A 3 -60.86 -6.67 -39.52
CA ALA A 3 -60.21 -6.32 -38.28
C ALA A 3 -58.70 -6.10 -38.45
N LEU A 4 -58.03 -5.94 -37.29
CA LEU A 4 -56.60 -6.10 -36.98
C LEU A 4 -55.74 -4.86 -37.26
N SER A 5 -54.70 -4.51 -36.51
CA SER A 5 -54.11 -4.94 -35.23
C SER A 5 -52.86 -4.07 -35.06
N THR A 6 -52.51 -3.66 -33.84
CA THR A 6 -51.19 -3.94 -33.24
C THR A 6 -51.10 -3.29 -31.86
N VAL A 7 -50.93 -4.16 -30.86
CA VAL A 7 -50.43 -3.83 -29.53
C VAL A 7 -48.91 -3.79 -29.63
N SER A 8 -48.26 -2.74 -29.13
CA SER A 8 -46.81 -2.77 -28.87
C SER A 8 -46.50 -2.31 -27.45
N ILE A 9 -45.76 -3.22 -26.80
CA ILE A 9 -45.29 -3.27 -25.42
C ILE A 9 -43.99 -2.47 -25.29
N ALA A 10 -43.83 -1.72 -24.21
CA ALA A 10 -42.55 -1.39 -23.58
C ALA A 10 -42.85 -0.93 -22.14
N VAL A 11 -43.01 -1.82 -21.15
CA VAL A 11 -41.96 -2.46 -20.34
C VAL A 11 -40.74 -1.56 -20.07
N ALA A 12 -40.79 -0.97 -18.87
CA ALA A 12 -39.72 -0.74 -17.91
C ALA A 12 -38.34 -0.28 -18.42
N LEU A 13 -37.99 0.97 -18.05
CA LEU A 13 -36.64 1.31 -17.61
C LEU A 13 -36.74 2.39 -16.52
N LEU A 14 -37.13 1.96 -15.32
CA LEU A 14 -36.62 2.58 -14.09
C LEU A 14 -35.12 2.28 -14.07
N ILE A 15 -34.32 3.13 -14.69
CA ILE A 15 -32.89 3.17 -14.43
C ILE A 15 -32.78 3.70 -13.00
N ALA A 16 -32.74 2.77 -12.04
CA ALA A 16 -32.22 3.07 -10.72
C ALA A 16 -30.79 3.60 -10.95
N ALA A 17 -30.59 4.89 -10.69
CA ALA A 17 -29.27 5.46 -10.57
C ALA A 17 -28.61 4.77 -9.38
N VAL A 18 -27.88 3.69 -9.65
CA VAL A 18 -26.87 3.16 -8.74
C VAL A 18 -25.79 4.23 -8.71
N VAL A 19 -25.89 5.14 -7.75
CA VAL A 19 -24.78 6.00 -7.38
C VAL A 19 -23.77 5.04 -6.77
N SER A 20 -22.80 4.60 -7.58
CA SER A 20 -21.61 3.94 -7.08
C SER A 20 -20.95 4.92 -6.12
N VAL A 21 -21.11 4.67 -4.82
CA VAL A 21 -20.26 5.30 -3.82
C VAL A 21 -18.90 4.66 -4.03
N GLU A 22 -18.06 5.29 -4.87
CA GLU A 22 -16.63 5.01 -4.88
C GLU A 22 -16.16 5.24 -3.45
N ALA A 23 -15.73 4.18 -2.76
CA ALA A 23 -15.15 4.33 -1.43
C ALA A 23 -14.03 5.36 -1.54
N ALA A 24 -14.07 6.43 -0.73
CA ALA A 24 -13.05 7.45 -0.75
C ALA A 24 -11.68 6.78 -0.52
N LYS A 25 -10.72 7.02 -1.42
CA LYS A 25 -9.38 6.46 -1.30
C LYS A 25 -8.75 6.91 0.03
N PRO A 26 -8.07 6.02 0.76
CA PRO A 26 -7.36 6.39 1.97
C PRO A 26 -6.32 7.48 1.68
N VAL A 27 -6.25 8.52 2.52
CA VAL A 27 -5.25 9.59 2.41
C VAL A 27 -4.11 9.30 3.37
N TYR A 28 -2.92 9.08 2.83
CA TYR A 28 -1.71 8.79 3.61
C TYR A 28 -0.89 10.07 3.83
N LYS A 29 -0.17 10.16 4.96
CA LYS A 29 0.86 11.19 5.19
C LYS A 29 2.25 10.57 5.10
N PHE A 30 3.22 11.35 4.63
CA PHE A 30 4.58 10.89 4.38
C PHE A 30 5.64 11.84 4.95
N GLU A 31 6.71 11.26 5.50
CA GLU A 31 7.89 11.99 5.98
C GLU A 31 9.16 11.22 5.60
N LEU A 32 10.26 11.91 5.25
CA LEU A 32 11.56 11.25 5.07
C LEU A 32 11.94 10.47 6.33
N LEU A 33 12.44 9.24 6.17
CA LEU A 33 12.91 8.45 7.29
C LEU A 33 14.23 9.02 7.83
N ASP A 34 14.18 9.79 8.92
CA ASP A 34 15.37 10.22 9.65
C ASP A 34 15.73 9.20 10.76
N LYS A 35 16.88 8.54 10.56
CA LYS A 35 17.41 7.57 11.51
C LYS A 35 17.90 8.20 12.82
N SER A 36 18.15 9.52 12.84
CA SER A 36 18.61 10.26 14.02
C SER A 36 17.49 10.74 14.94
N GLU A 37 16.23 10.68 14.49
CA GLU A 37 15.10 11.14 15.29
C GLU A 37 15.01 10.45 16.65
N PRO A 38 14.63 11.20 17.73
CA PRO A 38 14.46 10.66 19.06
C PRO A 38 13.39 9.56 19.10
N LYS A 39 13.56 8.64 20.05
CA LYS A 39 12.54 7.65 20.37
C LYS A 39 11.36 8.34 21.10
N PRO A 40 10.11 8.23 20.62
CA PRO A 40 8.89 8.65 21.26
C PRO A 40 8.62 7.71 22.45
N PRO A 41 7.65 8.08 23.32
CA PRO A 41 7.25 7.25 24.45
C PRO A 41 6.92 5.81 24.03
N ARG A 42 7.17 4.87 24.95
CA ARG A 42 7.09 3.41 24.72
C ARG A 42 5.71 3.01 24.20
N ARG A 43 5.63 1.95 23.42
CA ARG A 43 4.38 1.33 22.91
C ARG A 43 3.26 1.13 23.94
N SER A 44 3.60 0.82 25.20
CA SER A 44 2.63 0.70 26.30
C SER A 44 1.95 2.02 26.67
N GLU A 45 2.61 3.15 26.39
CA GLU A 45 2.14 4.51 26.58
C GLU A 45 1.38 5.01 25.33
N ALA A 46 1.73 4.50 24.14
CA ALA A 46 1.09 4.81 22.86
C ALA A 46 -0.14 3.95 22.51
N LYS A 47 -0.47 2.91 23.29
CA LYS A 47 -1.57 1.95 23.01
C LYS A 47 -2.99 2.55 22.93
N LYS A 48 -3.14 3.86 23.15
CA LYS A 48 -4.36 4.67 22.92
C LYS A 48 -4.09 6.00 22.22
N ALA A 49 -2.83 6.29 21.90
CA ALA A 49 -2.43 7.57 21.36
C ALA A 49 -2.64 7.54 19.86
N LEU A 50 -3.69 8.22 19.43
CA LEU A 50 -3.65 8.88 18.15
C LEU A 50 -2.48 9.88 18.19
N ASP A 51 -1.84 10.16 17.05
CA ASP A 51 -0.92 11.29 17.00
C ASP A 51 -1.65 12.62 17.28
N ALA A 52 -0.92 13.74 17.32
CA ALA A 52 -1.52 15.07 17.56
C ALA A 52 -2.62 15.44 16.52
N ASP A 53 -2.67 14.74 15.39
CA ASP A 53 -3.61 14.93 14.29
C ASP A 53 -4.74 13.89 14.27
N GLY A 54 -4.76 12.93 15.20
CA GLY A 54 -5.80 11.91 15.30
C GLY A 54 -5.53 10.62 14.53
N ASN A 55 -4.35 10.41 13.93
CA ASN A 55 -4.09 9.25 13.08
C ASN A 55 -3.90 7.97 13.90
N ALA A 56 -4.46 6.88 13.39
CA ALA A 56 -4.31 5.55 13.98
C ALA A 56 -3.02 4.90 13.49
N PHE A 57 -2.25 4.36 14.43
CA PHE A 57 -1.08 3.53 14.19
C PHE A 57 -1.44 2.22 13.43
N ILE A 58 -0.59 1.77 12.50
CA ILE A 58 -0.84 0.54 11.71
C ILE A 58 -0.85 -0.66 12.64
N GLY A 59 -2.05 -1.18 12.86
CA GLY A 59 -2.25 -2.43 13.56
C GLY A 59 -1.98 -2.28 15.05
N SER A 60 -2.67 -3.07 15.84
CA SER A 60 -2.38 -3.22 17.26
C SER A 60 -0.96 -3.74 17.56
N TYR A 61 -0.06 -3.88 16.55
CA TYR A 61 1.27 -4.48 16.62
C TYR A 61 2.47 -3.60 16.20
N TYR A 62 2.36 -2.61 15.28
CA TYR A 62 3.51 -1.82 14.82
C TYR A 62 3.24 -0.32 14.82
N ASP A 63 4.30 0.48 14.76
CA ASP A 63 4.20 1.91 14.98
C ASP A 63 4.08 2.72 13.66
N TYR A 64 4.60 2.23 12.53
CA TYR A 64 4.39 2.88 11.23
C TYR A 64 4.80 1.93 10.11
N LEU A 65 4.55 2.32 8.86
CA LEU A 65 5.18 1.65 7.72
C LEU A 65 6.32 2.48 7.18
N VAL A 66 7.30 1.80 6.62
CA VAL A 66 8.27 2.41 5.72
C VAL A 66 7.93 1.99 4.30
N LEU A 67 7.64 2.96 3.44
CA LEU A 67 7.69 2.75 2.00
C LEU A 67 9.15 2.90 1.56
N ALA A 68 9.72 1.82 1.03
CA ALA A 68 11.02 1.81 0.40
C ALA A 68 10.84 1.83 -1.12
N VAL A 69 11.53 2.77 -1.78
CA VAL A 69 11.57 2.89 -3.24
C VAL A 69 13.01 2.86 -3.73
N GLN A 70 13.19 2.47 -4.99
CA GLN A 70 14.49 2.31 -5.62
C GLN A 70 14.47 2.76 -7.07
N LYS A 71 15.65 3.05 -7.63
CA LYS A 71 15.85 3.24 -9.07
C LYS A 71 16.74 2.12 -9.59
N CYS A 72 16.28 1.40 -10.61
CA CYS A 72 17.07 0.32 -11.21
C CYS A 72 18.22 0.83 -12.09
N SER A 73 18.21 2.11 -12.47
CA SER A 73 19.35 2.79 -13.09
C SER A 73 19.30 4.30 -12.80
N ASP A 74 20.33 5.04 -13.20
CA ASP A 74 20.36 6.50 -13.01
C ASP A 74 19.28 7.24 -13.84
N TRP A 75 18.69 6.56 -14.82
CA TRP A 75 17.73 7.11 -15.77
C TRP A 75 16.31 6.54 -15.61
N SER A 76 16.12 5.61 -14.67
CA SER A 76 14.78 5.06 -14.39
C SER A 76 14.01 6.00 -13.46
N ASP A 77 12.69 6.01 -13.59
CA ASP A 77 11.83 6.53 -12.53
C ASP A 77 11.96 5.64 -11.28
N TRP A 78 11.40 6.10 -10.17
CA TRP A 78 11.25 5.30 -8.97
C TRP A 78 10.39 4.06 -9.26
N SER A 79 10.84 2.92 -8.74
CA SER A 79 10.10 1.67 -8.60
C SER A 79 9.98 1.36 -7.11
N MET A 80 8.95 0.63 -6.74
CA MET A 80 8.78 0.14 -5.38
C MET A 80 9.86 -0.90 -5.06
N HIS A 81 10.39 -0.82 -3.85
CA HIS A 81 11.23 -1.85 -3.26
C HIS A 81 10.41 -2.67 -2.26
N GLY A 82 9.73 -2.01 -1.33
CA GLY A 82 9.02 -2.70 -0.26
C GLY A 82 8.14 -1.82 0.59
N LEU A 83 7.18 -2.44 1.29
CA LEU A 83 6.36 -1.80 2.32
C LEU A 83 6.55 -2.54 3.64
N TRP A 84 7.15 -1.88 4.62
CA TRP A 84 7.67 -2.59 5.79
C TRP A 84 7.02 -2.08 7.08
N PRO A 85 6.26 -2.92 7.80
CA PRO A 85 5.94 -2.65 9.20
C PRO A 85 7.22 -2.34 9.97
N THR A 86 7.18 -1.33 10.83
CA THR A 86 8.35 -0.87 11.58
C THR A 86 7.96 -0.53 13.01
N ASP A 87 8.74 -1.02 13.97
CA ASP A 87 8.65 -0.64 15.37
C ASP A 87 9.42 0.66 15.60
N TRP A 88 8.82 1.61 16.29
CA TRP A 88 9.48 2.88 16.60
C TRP A 88 10.57 2.70 17.64
N ASP A 89 10.34 1.78 18.57
CA ASP A 89 11.19 1.58 19.74
C ASP A 89 12.67 1.33 19.39
N ASP A 90 12.95 0.62 18.31
CA ASP A 90 14.29 0.29 17.85
C ASP A 90 14.47 0.47 16.33
N LYS A 91 13.46 1.00 15.64
CA LYS A 91 13.41 1.14 14.17
C LYS A 91 13.57 -0.22 13.47
N SER A 92 13.29 -1.32 14.16
CA SER A 92 13.37 -2.66 13.60
C SER A 92 12.17 -2.93 12.68
N LYS A 93 12.43 -3.72 11.65
CA LYS A 93 11.41 -4.23 10.75
C LYS A 93 11.20 -5.68 11.15
N PRO A 94 10.06 -6.04 11.78
CA PRO A 94 9.73 -7.43 12.02
C PRO A 94 9.91 -8.23 10.73
N SER A 95 10.38 -9.46 10.89
CA SER A 95 10.71 -10.32 9.76
C SER A 95 10.19 -11.73 9.98
N TYR A 96 9.62 -12.33 8.93
CA TYR A 96 9.21 -13.74 8.93
C TYR A 96 8.21 -14.07 10.05
N CYS A 97 7.20 -13.22 10.25
CA CYS A 97 6.25 -13.33 11.36
C CYS A 97 5.32 -14.54 11.27
N SER A 98 5.18 -15.13 10.10
CA SER A 98 4.52 -16.42 9.90
C SER A 98 5.17 -17.20 8.76
N ASN A 99 4.98 -18.52 8.77
CA ASN A 99 5.51 -19.41 7.72
C ASN A 99 4.47 -19.62 6.60
N VAL A 100 4.00 -18.53 6.01
CA VAL A 100 3.08 -18.54 4.87
C VAL A 100 3.89 -18.28 3.61
N ALA A 101 3.87 -19.23 2.67
CA ALA A 101 4.55 -19.07 1.39
C ALA A 101 3.84 -18.03 0.53
N PHE A 102 4.60 -17.39 -0.37
CA PHE A 102 4.05 -16.54 -1.41
C PHE A 102 3.25 -17.40 -2.40
N ASN A 103 2.09 -16.90 -2.80
CA ASN A 103 1.26 -17.53 -3.82
C ASN A 103 0.81 -16.51 -4.85
N LYS A 104 1.50 -16.50 -6.01
CA LYS A 104 1.22 -15.59 -7.12
C LYS A 104 -0.27 -15.53 -7.52
N THR A 105 -1.03 -16.63 -7.41
CA THR A 105 -2.45 -16.61 -7.78
C THR A 105 -3.29 -15.71 -6.88
N GLU A 106 -2.85 -15.43 -5.66
CA GLU A 106 -3.50 -14.49 -4.74
C GLU A 106 -3.39 -13.04 -5.22
N ILE A 107 -2.53 -12.74 -6.19
CA ILE A 107 -2.25 -11.38 -6.68
C ILE A 107 -2.26 -11.27 -8.21
N ASP A 108 -2.86 -12.23 -8.90
CA ASP A 108 -2.85 -12.27 -10.37
C ASP A 108 -3.48 -11.01 -10.99
N ASP A 109 -4.49 -10.43 -10.33
CA ASP A 109 -5.13 -9.17 -10.73
C ASP A 109 -4.21 -7.95 -10.55
N LEU A 110 -3.26 -8.00 -9.63
CA LEU A 110 -2.28 -6.93 -9.36
C LEU A 110 -1.06 -7.01 -10.26
N TRP A 111 -0.84 -8.15 -10.92
CA TRP A 111 0.37 -8.44 -11.71
C TRP A 111 0.72 -7.36 -12.76
N PRO A 112 -0.23 -6.75 -13.50
CA PRO A 112 0.09 -5.67 -14.43
C PRO A 112 0.69 -4.43 -13.76
N ASN A 113 0.28 -4.11 -12.53
CA ASN A 113 0.85 -3.00 -11.76
C ASN A 113 2.18 -3.39 -11.14
N ILE A 114 2.31 -4.61 -10.61
CA ILE A 114 3.56 -5.13 -10.04
C ILE A 114 4.69 -5.10 -11.07
N THR A 115 4.47 -5.65 -12.26
CA THR A 115 5.47 -5.68 -13.33
C THR A 115 5.89 -4.30 -13.82
N LYS A 116 5.09 -3.27 -13.57
CA LYS A 116 5.37 -1.89 -13.97
C LYS A 116 6.00 -1.03 -12.87
N TYR A 117 5.57 -1.23 -11.62
CA TYR A 117 5.85 -0.31 -10.52
C TYR A 117 6.56 -0.96 -9.34
N TRP A 118 6.70 -2.29 -9.34
CA TRP A 118 7.43 -3.06 -8.33
C TRP A 118 8.40 -4.02 -9.01
N GLU A 119 9.02 -3.56 -10.08
CA GLU A 119 9.95 -4.37 -10.88
C GLU A 119 11.19 -4.78 -10.08
N THR A 120 11.66 -5.99 -10.35
CA THR A 120 12.93 -6.48 -9.84
C THR A 120 14.08 -5.77 -10.57
N CYS A 121 14.88 -4.99 -9.84
CA CYS A 121 16.15 -4.53 -10.41
C CYS A 121 17.08 -5.74 -10.61
N SER A 122 17.59 -5.92 -11.83
CA SER A 122 18.37 -7.10 -12.26
C SER A 122 19.63 -7.41 -11.43
N TRP A 123 20.11 -6.47 -10.61
CA TRP A 123 21.25 -6.65 -9.72
C TRP A 123 20.87 -7.24 -8.35
N SER A 124 19.59 -7.33 -8.01
CA SER A 124 19.12 -7.67 -6.65
C SER A 124 18.49 -9.05 -6.52
N HIS A 125 17.66 -9.46 -7.49
CA HIS A 125 16.97 -10.75 -7.49
C HIS A 125 16.92 -11.36 -8.88
N THR A 126 16.69 -12.67 -8.94
CA THR A 126 16.71 -13.48 -10.16
C THR A 126 15.42 -13.42 -10.97
N SER A 127 14.29 -13.07 -10.35
CA SER A 127 12.99 -12.88 -11.00
C SER A 127 12.07 -11.96 -10.18
N GLU A 128 10.96 -11.49 -10.76
CA GLU A 128 9.88 -10.82 -10.00
C GLU A 128 9.28 -11.73 -8.93
N GLU A 129 9.00 -12.99 -9.24
CA GLU A 129 8.43 -13.93 -8.27
C GLU A 129 9.35 -14.16 -7.08
N ASP A 130 10.67 -14.29 -7.30
CA ASP A 130 11.64 -14.43 -6.21
C ASP A 130 11.69 -13.18 -5.32
N PHE A 131 11.58 -11.99 -5.93
CA PHE A 131 11.58 -10.74 -5.19
C PHE A 131 10.31 -10.53 -4.38
N LEU A 132 9.14 -10.75 -4.97
CA LEU A 132 7.85 -10.63 -4.28
C LEU A 132 7.71 -11.70 -3.20
N SER A 133 8.26 -12.90 -3.42
CA SER A 133 8.36 -13.94 -2.40
C SER A 133 9.19 -13.47 -1.20
N HIS A 134 10.33 -12.80 -1.45
CA HIS A 134 11.12 -12.18 -0.38
C HIS A 134 10.33 -11.13 0.40
N GLU A 135 9.71 -10.17 -0.31
CA GLU A 135 8.95 -9.08 0.31
C GLU A 135 7.75 -9.61 1.11
N TRP A 136 7.01 -10.59 0.58
CA TRP A 136 5.91 -11.22 1.29
C TRP A 136 6.39 -11.98 2.52
N GLN A 137 7.27 -12.98 2.35
CA GLN A 137 7.67 -13.86 3.45
C GLN A 137 8.35 -13.08 4.57
N LYS A 138 9.20 -12.11 4.23
CA LYS A 138 9.94 -11.33 5.21
C LYS A 138 9.07 -10.22 5.81
N HIS A 139 8.37 -9.42 5.01
CA HIS A 139 7.71 -8.20 5.48
C HIS A 139 6.19 -8.29 5.47
N GLY A 140 5.60 -8.84 4.40
CA GLY A 140 4.14 -8.98 4.26
C GLY A 140 3.50 -9.88 5.31
N THR A 141 4.16 -10.97 5.70
CA THR A 141 3.68 -11.87 6.78
C THR A 141 3.56 -11.18 8.14
N CYS A 142 4.24 -10.04 8.32
CA CYS A 142 4.17 -9.20 9.50
C CYS A 142 3.06 -8.13 9.40
N PHE A 143 2.48 -7.89 8.24
CA PHE A 143 1.46 -6.87 8.04
C PHE A 143 0.11 -7.22 8.70
N GLY A 144 -0.15 -8.51 8.94
CA GLY A 144 -1.35 -8.99 9.63
C GLY A 144 -2.61 -9.08 8.76
N THR A 145 -2.47 -9.01 7.43
CA THR A 145 -3.56 -9.14 6.45
C THR A 145 -3.28 -10.30 5.47
N SER A 146 -4.16 -10.49 4.48
CA SER A 146 -3.88 -11.38 3.35
C SER A 146 -2.74 -10.87 2.46
N GLU A 147 -2.18 -11.77 1.66
CA GLU A 147 -1.17 -11.48 0.63
C GLU A 147 -1.67 -10.41 -0.35
N HIS A 148 -2.88 -10.60 -0.91
CA HIS A 148 -3.52 -9.62 -1.78
C HIS A 148 -3.62 -8.23 -1.14
N THR A 149 -4.14 -8.15 0.08
CA THR A 149 -4.33 -6.86 0.79
C THR A 149 -2.99 -6.15 0.99
N TYR A 150 -1.93 -6.88 1.33
CA TYR A 150 -0.59 -6.31 1.52
C TYR A 150 -0.06 -5.69 0.22
N PHE A 151 -0.07 -6.46 -0.88
CA PHE A 151 0.43 -5.99 -2.17
C PHE A 151 -0.42 -4.85 -2.75
N GLN A 152 -1.75 -4.94 -2.64
CA GLN A 152 -2.65 -3.87 -3.06
C GLN A 152 -2.39 -2.58 -2.26
N THR A 153 -2.27 -2.68 -0.93
CA THR A 153 -2.00 -1.50 -0.08
C THR A 153 -0.67 -0.83 -0.45
N ALA A 154 0.37 -1.62 -0.68
CA ALA A 154 1.67 -1.11 -1.10
C ALA A 154 1.62 -0.42 -2.47
N LEU A 155 0.91 -1.00 -3.43
CA LEU A 155 0.69 -0.38 -4.74
C LEU A 155 -0.13 0.91 -4.63
N ASP A 156 -1.18 0.95 -3.81
CA ASP A 156 -2.01 2.13 -3.63
C ASP A 156 -1.21 3.30 -3.04
N ILE A 157 -0.41 3.02 -2.00
CA ILE A 157 0.51 3.98 -1.38
C ILE A 157 1.52 4.49 -2.42
N PHE A 158 2.12 3.59 -3.21
CA PHE A 158 3.10 3.95 -4.22
C PHE A 158 2.48 4.82 -5.33
N LEU A 159 1.30 4.43 -5.82
CA LEU A 159 0.60 5.10 -6.92
C LEU A 159 -0.04 6.42 -6.54
N GLY A 160 -0.34 6.64 -5.25
CA GLY A 160 -0.75 7.95 -4.73
C GLY A 160 0.30 9.03 -5.00
N GLY A 161 1.58 8.67 -4.85
CA GLY A 161 2.71 9.50 -5.29
C GLY A 161 3.05 10.68 -4.38
N GLU A 162 2.31 10.91 -3.29
CA GLU A 162 2.57 12.03 -2.37
C GLU A 162 3.96 11.92 -1.71
N TRP A 163 4.48 10.71 -1.57
CA TRP A 163 5.84 10.43 -1.10
C TRP A 163 6.95 10.97 -2.01
N ARG A 164 6.67 11.23 -3.30
CA ARG A 164 7.70 11.61 -4.28
C ARG A 164 8.40 12.91 -3.91
N HIS A 165 7.66 13.86 -3.33
CA HIS A 165 8.23 15.15 -2.91
C HIS A 165 9.40 14.97 -1.93
N GLU A 166 9.31 13.99 -1.04
CA GLU A 166 10.35 13.66 -0.08
C GLU A 166 11.57 13.02 -0.76
N CYS A 167 11.34 12.06 -1.66
CA CYS A 167 12.42 11.32 -2.33
C CYS A 167 13.14 12.10 -3.44
N ASP A 168 12.47 13.06 -4.08
CA ASP A 168 13.06 13.86 -5.15
C ASP A 168 13.98 14.98 -4.64
N LYS A 169 14.04 15.21 -3.32
CA LYS A 169 14.99 16.15 -2.68
C LYS A 169 16.44 15.77 -2.96
N ASP A 170 16.74 14.46 -3.02
CA ASP A 170 18.04 13.94 -3.44
C ASP A 170 17.93 13.20 -4.78
N LYS A 171 18.07 13.99 -5.85
CA LYS A 171 18.04 13.52 -7.25
C LYS A 171 19.13 12.51 -7.61
N TRP A 172 20.20 12.40 -6.83
CA TRP A 172 21.27 11.42 -7.06
C TRP A 172 21.05 10.10 -6.32
N SER A 173 20.10 10.07 -5.38
CA SER A 173 19.83 8.85 -4.65
C SER A 173 19.15 7.80 -5.55
N LYS A 174 19.63 6.56 -5.42
CA LYS A 174 19.04 5.37 -6.04
C LYS A 174 18.07 4.63 -5.12
N SER A 175 17.94 5.09 -3.88
CA SER A 175 16.98 4.54 -2.91
C SER A 175 16.43 5.63 -2.01
N CYS A 176 15.19 5.47 -1.59
CA CYS A 176 14.56 6.38 -0.65
C CYS A 176 13.64 5.60 0.27
N GLN A 177 13.56 6.03 1.53
CA GLN A 177 12.65 5.46 2.51
C GLN A 177 11.86 6.60 3.14
N VAL A 178 10.54 6.51 3.08
CA VAL A 178 9.64 7.43 3.76
C VAL A 178 8.80 6.67 4.76
N LYS A 179 8.52 7.31 5.89
CA LYS A 179 7.48 6.84 6.81
C LYS A 179 6.12 7.07 6.18
N VAL A 180 5.21 6.14 6.39
CA VAL A 180 3.81 6.25 5.97
C VAL A 180 2.94 6.18 7.21
N TYR A 181 2.13 7.22 7.38
CA TYR A 181 1.08 7.28 8.41
C TYR A 181 -0.26 6.97 7.75
N LEU A 182 -1.04 6.06 8.34
CA LEU A 182 -2.38 5.75 7.86
C LEU A 182 -3.36 6.88 8.15
N PRO A 183 -4.41 7.04 7.32
CA PRO A 183 -5.52 7.92 7.63
C PRO A 183 -6.22 7.53 8.95
N ASN A 184 -6.71 8.53 9.70
CA ASN A 184 -7.61 8.33 10.84
C ASN A 184 -8.73 7.34 10.54
N SER A 185 -8.98 6.40 11.46
CA SER A 185 -10.22 5.63 11.49
C SER A 185 -11.46 6.46 11.87
N THR A 186 -11.31 7.76 12.15
CA THR A 186 -12.39 8.64 12.62
C THR A 186 -13.12 9.41 11.52
N THR A 187 -12.79 9.22 10.24
CA THR A 187 -13.62 9.79 9.16
C THR A 187 -14.74 8.80 8.79
N THR A 188 -15.62 8.53 9.75
CA THR A 188 -16.97 8.08 9.41
C THR A 188 -17.68 9.21 8.69
N ALA A 189 -18.00 8.99 7.41
CA ALA A 189 -18.99 9.76 6.68
C ALA A 189 -20.37 9.66 7.35
#